data_AF-I3IHC5-F1
#
_entry.id   AF-I3IHC5-F1
#
_cell.length_a   1.000
_cell.length_b   1.000
_cell.length_c   1.000
_cell.angle_alpha   90.00
_cell.angle_beta   90.00
_cell.angle_gamma   90.00
#
_symmetry.space_group_name_H-M   'P 1'
#
loop_
_entity.id
_entity.type
_entity.pdbx_description
1 polymer ?
#
loop_
_entity_poly.entity_id
_entity_poly.type
_entity_poly.pdbx_seq_one_letter_code
_entity_poly.pdbx_strand_id
1 'polypeptide(L)'
;MGYFSFGKKIMILPVFVVSVVISAYNIANGLDVSPRDQVFLLSPKKTFEYYCSPCHGTKGKGDGTFFTIDLKPKPRNLTDLDYMSKRTDDQLIKSITDGSKSVDKSNLCPPWGHTLTEKRIKELVAYIRSLSTQTTEKPVVAAKEQIVEEAKDTIFKTSVRWAFVGVVTIALAIGAISELKKLKSETV
;
A
#
# COMPACT_ATOMS: atom_id res chain seq x y z
N MET A 1 -34.95 17.77 -51.30
CA MET A 1 -33.67 17.13 -50.92
C MET A 1 -33.24 17.70 -49.58
N GLY A 2 -33.02 16.98 -48.49
CA GLY A 2 -32.66 15.58 -48.33
C GLY A 2 -31.45 15.50 -47.39
N TYR A 3 -31.72 15.29 -46.09
CA TYR A 3 -30.93 14.52 -45.13
C TYR A 3 -29.57 15.01 -44.56
N PHE A 4 -29.60 15.18 -43.23
CA PHE A 4 -28.64 14.70 -42.21
C PHE A 4 -27.23 15.32 -42.09
N SER A 5 -27.07 16.17 -41.06
CA SER A 5 -25.78 16.39 -40.39
C SER A 5 -25.92 16.48 -38.86
N PHE A 6 -26.69 15.57 -38.25
CA PHE A 6 -26.90 15.53 -36.78
C PHE A 6 -26.34 14.26 -36.09
N GLY A 7 -25.56 13.43 -36.81
CA GLY A 7 -25.26 12.05 -36.35
C GLY A 7 -23.94 11.83 -35.59
N LYS A 8 -22.98 12.77 -35.57
CA LYS A 8 -21.62 12.45 -35.09
C LYS A 8 -21.35 12.77 -33.61
N LYS A 9 -22.15 13.62 -32.97
CA LYS A 9 -21.93 14.04 -31.57
C LYS A 9 -22.65 13.15 -30.54
N ILE A 10 -23.68 12.41 -30.95
CA ILE A 10 -24.52 11.61 -30.03
C ILE A 10 -23.87 10.26 -29.68
N MET A 11 -22.98 9.73 -30.52
CA MET A 11 -22.35 8.41 -30.30
C MET A 11 -21.09 8.44 -29.42
N ILE A 12 -20.46 9.61 -29.23
CA ILE A 12 -19.22 9.75 -28.45
C ILE A 12 -19.51 9.89 -26.95
N LEU A 13 -20.66 10.48 -26.59
CA LEU A 13 -21.08 10.70 -25.20
C LEU A 13 -21.24 9.38 -24.38
N PRO A 14 -21.91 8.32 -24.88
CA PRO A 14 -22.10 7.10 -24.09
C PRO A 14 -20.79 6.34 -23.86
N VAL A 15 -19.86 6.36 -24.81
CA VAL A 15 -18.55 5.69 -24.67
C VAL A 15 -17.72 6.37 -23.58
N PHE A 16 -17.72 7.70 -23.54
CA PHE A 16 -16.98 8.44 -22.51
C PHE A 16 -17.56 8.20 -21.11
N VAL A 17 -18.89 8.17 -20.97
CA VAL A 17 -19.56 7.86 -19.70
C VAL A 17 -19.24 6.44 -19.25
N VAL A 18 -19.28 5.46 -20.15
CA VAL A 18 -18.94 4.07 -19.83
C VAL A 18 -17.48 3.93 -19.42
N SER A 19 -16.54 4.57 -20.12
CA SER A 19 -15.12 4.56 -19.73
C SER A 19 -14.88 5.22 -18.36
N VAL A 20 -15.58 6.32 -18.05
CA VAL A 20 -15.50 6.97 -16.73
C VAL A 20 -16.07 6.08 -15.63
N VAL A 21 -17.18 5.39 -15.88
CA VAL A 21 -17.80 4.46 -14.91
C VAL A 21 -16.91 3.24 -14.67
N ILE A 22 -16.33 2.66 -15.73
CA ILE A 22 -15.39 1.54 -15.60
C ILE A 22 -14.14 1.97 -14.84
N SER A 23 -13.59 3.15 -15.14
CA SER A 23 -12.44 3.67 -14.41
C SER A 23 -12.77 3.93 -12.94
N ALA A 24 -13.95 4.48 -12.64
CA ALA A 24 -14.41 4.70 -11.27
C ALA A 24 -14.64 3.38 -10.52
N TYR A 25 -15.16 2.35 -11.18
CA TYR A 25 -15.34 1.01 -10.62
C TYR A 25 -14.01 0.34 -10.28
N ASN A 26 -13.02 0.41 -11.17
CA ASN A 26 -11.68 -0.12 -10.90
C ASN A 26 -10.96 0.63 -9.76
N ILE A 27 -11.18 1.95 -9.64
CA ILE A 27 -10.64 2.74 -8.52
C ILE A 27 -11.33 2.39 -7.20
N ALA A 28 -12.66 2.19 -7.22
CA ALA A 28 -13.44 1.87 -6.03
C ALA A 28 -13.11 0.47 -5.47
N ASN A 29 -12.80 -0.49 -6.34
CA ASN A 29 -12.45 -1.86 -5.93
C ASN A 29 -10.95 -2.08 -5.70
N GLY A 30 -10.12 -1.05 -5.88
CA GLY A 30 -8.66 -1.16 -5.75
C GLY A 30 -8.11 -0.80 -4.37
N LEU A 31 -8.92 -0.20 -3.47
CA LEU A 31 -8.42 0.44 -2.24
C LEU A 31 -9.46 0.40 -1.09
N ASP A 32 -9.91 -0.78 -0.70
CA ASP A 32 -10.72 -0.99 0.52
C ASP A 32 -9.88 -1.49 1.72
N VAL A 33 -8.54 -1.36 1.64
CA VAL A 33 -7.67 -1.58 2.81
C VAL A 33 -7.42 -0.24 3.49
N SER A 34 -7.99 -0.04 4.67
CA SER A 34 -7.74 1.19 5.42
C SER A 34 -6.25 1.26 5.84
N PRO A 35 -5.56 2.41 5.69
CA PRO A 35 -4.17 2.57 6.14
C PRO A 35 -3.94 2.26 7.63
N ARG A 36 -5.02 2.22 8.44
CA ARG A 36 -4.93 1.83 9.87
C ARG A 36 -4.74 0.33 10.07
N ASP A 37 -5.06 -0.50 9.07
CA ASP A 37 -5.09 -1.95 9.23
C ASP A 37 -3.73 -2.63 8.94
N GLN A 38 -2.74 -1.89 8.43
CA GLN A 38 -1.43 -2.43 8.07
C GLN A 38 -0.26 -1.73 8.78
N VAL A 39 -0.45 -1.30 10.03
CA VAL A 39 0.62 -0.69 10.86
C VAL A 39 1.87 -1.58 10.93
N PHE A 40 1.70 -2.90 10.84
CA PHE A 40 2.80 -3.86 10.82
C PHE A 40 3.64 -3.85 9.52
N LEU A 41 3.15 -3.27 8.42
CA LEU A 41 3.91 -3.13 7.16
C LEU A 41 4.63 -1.78 7.03
N LEU A 42 4.56 -0.89 8.02
CA LEU A 42 5.17 0.44 7.96
C LEU A 42 6.71 0.41 7.95
N SER A 43 7.32 -0.60 8.53
CA SER A 43 8.78 -0.72 8.63
C SER A 43 9.21 -2.18 8.74
N PRO A 44 10.45 -2.55 8.35
CA PRO A 44 10.90 -3.94 8.43
C PRO A 44 10.92 -4.43 9.87
N LYS A 45 11.25 -3.55 10.83
CA LYS A 45 11.16 -3.85 12.26
C LYS A 45 9.73 -4.23 12.68
N LYS A 46 8.73 -3.43 12.29
CA LYS A 46 7.32 -3.71 12.62
C LYS A 46 6.82 -4.99 11.96
N THR A 47 7.26 -5.26 10.74
CA THR A 47 6.92 -6.49 10.03
C THR A 47 7.57 -7.70 10.72
N PHE A 48 8.82 -7.59 11.15
CA PHE A 48 9.51 -8.63 11.92
C PHE A 48 8.82 -8.87 13.27
N GLU A 49 8.48 -7.79 14.00
CA GLU A 49 7.75 -7.88 15.26
C GLU A 49 6.42 -8.64 15.10
N TYR A 50 5.69 -8.41 14.01
CA TYR A 50 4.40 -9.05 13.79
C TYR A 50 4.51 -10.49 13.29
N TYR A 51 5.29 -10.75 12.23
CA TYR A 51 5.33 -12.05 11.56
C TYR A 51 6.41 -13.00 12.09
N CYS A 52 7.56 -12.48 12.51
CA CYS A 52 8.75 -13.30 12.79
C CYS A 52 8.98 -13.50 14.30
N SER A 53 8.74 -12.45 15.09
CA SER A 53 9.00 -12.46 16.54
C SER A 53 8.18 -13.48 17.34
N PRO A 54 6.96 -13.90 16.94
CA PRO A 54 6.24 -14.95 17.66
C PRO A 54 7.07 -16.24 17.82
N CYS A 55 7.92 -16.57 16.83
CA CYS A 55 8.81 -17.73 16.88
C CYS A 55 10.27 -17.34 17.19
N HIS A 56 10.80 -16.29 16.55
CA HIS A 56 12.20 -15.89 16.67
C HIS A 56 12.49 -14.98 17.87
N GLY A 57 11.47 -14.50 18.59
CA GLY A 57 11.60 -13.54 19.69
C GLY A 57 11.79 -12.11 19.19
N THR A 58 11.48 -11.13 20.04
CA THR A 58 11.56 -9.69 19.70
C THR A 58 12.98 -9.24 19.37
N LYS A 59 13.97 -9.91 19.96
CA LYS A 59 15.41 -9.70 19.72
C LYS A 59 16.01 -10.68 18.71
N GLY A 60 15.22 -11.57 18.12
CA GLY A 60 15.68 -12.57 17.15
C GLY A 60 16.50 -13.71 17.74
N LYS A 61 16.41 -13.99 19.05
CA LYS A 61 17.23 -15.03 19.71
C LYS A 61 16.72 -16.46 19.54
N GLY A 62 15.58 -16.66 18.89
CA GLY A 62 14.92 -17.97 18.79
C GLY A 62 14.12 -18.33 20.05
N ASP A 63 13.75 -17.33 20.85
CA ASP A 63 13.08 -17.43 22.16
C ASP A 63 11.67 -16.82 22.16
N GLY A 64 11.00 -16.76 21.00
CA GLY A 64 9.65 -16.20 20.87
C GLY A 64 8.61 -17.00 21.65
N THR A 65 7.45 -16.43 21.99
CA THR A 65 6.47 -17.12 22.85
C THR A 65 6.01 -18.47 22.28
N PHE A 66 5.95 -18.63 20.95
CA PHE A 66 5.61 -19.92 20.32
C PHE A 66 6.74 -20.96 20.39
N PHE A 67 7.96 -20.56 20.75
CA PHE A 67 9.03 -21.49 21.11
C PHE A 67 8.66 -22.39 22.30
N THR A 68 7.79 -21.92 23.19
CA THR A 68 7.34 -22.68 24.36
C THR A 68 6.48 -23.90 24.00
N ILE A 69 6.03 -24.02 22.74
CA ILE A 69 5.20 -25.12 22.22
C ILE A 69 6.05 -26.26 21.61
N ASP A 70 7.26 -26.51 22.10
CA ASP A 70 8.12 -27.65 21.70
C ASP A 70 8.37 -27.78 20.18
N LEU A 71 8.58 -26.66 19.47
CA LEU A 71 9.00 -26.70 18.07
C LEU A 71 10.35 -27.42 17.93
N LYS A 72 10.35 -28.56 17.23
CA LYS A 72 11.54 -29.38 16.94
C LYS A 72 11.76 -29.43 15.42
N PRO A 73 12.85 -28.85 14.89
CA PRO A 73 13.91 -28.11 15.59
C PRO A 73 13.47 -26.72 16.05
N LYS A 74 14.18 -26.20 17.05
CA LYS A 74 13.97 -24.86 17.61
C LYS A 74 14.20 -23.77 16.56
N PRO A 75 13.46 -22.63 16.59
CA PRO A 75 13.76 -21.48 15.76
C PRO A 75 15.23 -21.04 15.93
N ARG A 76 15.88 -20.64 14.83
CA ARG A 76 17.30 -20.25 14.85
C ARG A 76 17.47 -18.92 15.59
N ASN A 77 18.57 -18.81 16.34
CA ASN A 77 19.08 -17.54 16.83
C ASN A 77 19.65 -16.73 15.65
N LEU A 78 18.98 -15.64 15.30
CA LEU A 78 19.34 -14.71 14.22
C LEU A 78 20.41 -13.69 14.64
N THR A 79 20.76 -13.61 15.92
CA THR A 79 21.86 -12.78 16.43
C THR A 79 23.22 -13.52 16.38
N ASP A 80 23.22 -14.77 15.96
CA ASP A 80 24.42 -15.62 15.87
C ASP A 80 25.24 -15.24 14.63
N LEU A 81 26.29 -14.44 14.83
CA LEU A 81 27.11 -13.91 13.74
C LEU A 81 27.83 -15.00 12.94
N ASP A 82 28.33 -16.05 13.60
CA ASP A 82 29.02 -17.16 12.94
C ASP A 82 28.08 -17.96 12.04
N TYR A 83 26.83 -18.13 12.45
CA TYR A 83 25.82 -18.75 11.61
C TYR A 83 25.40 -17.83 10.46
N MET A 84 25.08 -16.58 10.76
CA MET A 84 24.55 -15.63 9.79
C MET A 84 25.58 -15.29 8.71
N SER A 85 26.86 -15.14 9.04
CA SER A 85 27.95 -14.89 8.08
C SER A 85 28.08 -16.00 7.02
N LYS A 86 27.69 -17.23 7.34
CA LYS A 86 27.71 -18.38 6.42
C LYS A 86 26.47 -18.47 5.53
N ARG A 87 25.49 -17.58 5.67
CA ARG A 87 24.28 -17.54 4.83
C ARG A 87 24.42 -16.42 3.82
N THR A 88 24.00 -16.63 2.59
CA THR A 88 23.90 -15.55 1.59
C THR A 88 22.57 -14.81 1.75
N ASP A 89 22.49 -13.57 1.27
CA ASP A 89 21.22 -12.83 1.29
C ASP A 89 20.16 -13.53 0.44
N ASP A 90 20.53 -14.10 -0.70
CA ASP A 90 19.62 -14.89 -1.55
C ASP A 90 19.03 -16.09 -0.81
N GLN A 91 19.83 -16.79 0.00
CA GLN A 91 19.32 -17.88 0.84
C GLN A 91 18.31 -17.39 1.87
N LEU A 92 18.54 -16.20 2.46
CA LEU A 92 17.60 -15.61 3.42
C LEU A 92 16.32 -15.14 2.73
N ILE A 93 16.43 -14.45 1.59
CA ILE A 93 15.29 -14.02 0.76
C ILE A 93 14.46 -15.23 0.36
N LYS A 94 15.10 -16.28 -0.15
CA LYS A 94 14.44 -17.52 -0.56
C LYS A 94 13.76 -18.20 0.62
N SER A 95 14.42 -18.29 1.76
CA SER A 95 13.83 -18.88 2.97
C SER A 95 12.61 -18.11 3.49
N ILE A 96 12.56 -16.79 3.32
CA ILE A 96 11.40 -15.98 3.72
C ILE A 96 10.29 -16.09 2.67
N THR A 97 10.64 -16.07 1.39
CA THR A 97 9.69 -16.12 0.27
C THR A 97 8.99 -17.49 0.21
N ASP A 98 9.77 -18.55 0.17
CA ASP A 98 9.32 -19.93 -0.10
C ASP A 98 9.26 -20.80 1.17
N GLY A 99 9.58 -20.23 2.33
CA GLY A 99 9.67 -20.96 3.60
C GLY A 99 11.00 -21.69 3.78
N SER A 100 11.28 -22.13 5.01
CA SER A 100 12.59 -22.68 5.37
C SER A 100 12.90 -24.05 4.74
N LYS A 101 11.87 -24.81 4.34
CA LYS A 101 12.06 -26.08 3.62
C LYS A 101 12.78 -25.88 2.28
N SER A 102 12.59 -24.71 1.67
CA SER A 102 13.12 -24.38 0.34
C SER A 102 14.64 -24.18 0.28
N VAL A 103 15.28 -24.17 1.45
CA VAL A 103 16.74 -24.03 1.65
C VAL A 103 17.27 -25.19 2.51
N ASP A 104 16.64 -26.36 2.39
CA ASP A 104 17.02 -27.61 3.08
C ASP A 104 17.05 -27.47 4.62
N LYS A 105 16.10 -26.70 5.17
CA LYS A 105 15.85 -26.60 6.62
C LYS A 105 14.48 -27.20 6.97
N SER A 106 14.08 -27.07 8.24
CA SER A 106 12.77 -27.55 8.69
C SER A 106 11.64 -26.89 7.89
N ASN A 107 10.46 -27.49 7.90
CA ASN A 107 9.24 -26.94 7.28
C ASN A 107 8.44 -26.04 8.23
N LEU A 108 9.02 -25.62 9.36
CA LEU A 108 8.30 -24.90 10.42
C LEU A 108 8.23 -23.38 10.21
N CYS A 109 9.15 -22.80 9.42
CA CYS A 109 9.01 -21.39 9.00
C CYS A 109 8.21 -21.36 7.69
N PRO A 110 6.98 -20.80 7.70
CA PRO A 110 6.11 -20.81 6.53
C PRO A 110 6.61 -19.86 5.43
N PRO A 111 6.15 -20.04 4.18
CA PRO A 111 6.40 -19.10 3.10
C PRO A 111 5.65 -17.78 3.31
N TRP A 112 6.32 -16.65 3.08
CA TRP A 112 5.73 -15.31 3.18
C TRP A 112 5.63 -14.58 1.85
N GLY A 113 6.05 -15.18 0.74
CA GLY A 113 6.08 -14.54 -0.59
C GLY A 113 4.70 -14.12 -1.13
N HIS A 114 3.61 -14.70 -0.63
CA HIS A 114 2.24 -14.31 -0.98
C HIS A 114 1.65 -13.26 -0.03
N THR A 115 2.32 -12.99 1.08
CA THR A 115 1.86 -12.06 2.13
C THR A 115 2.66 -10.76 2.11
N LEU A 116 3.96 -10.85 1.80
CA LEU A 116 4.90 -9.74 1.81
C LEU A 116 5.41 -9.49 0.40
N THR A 117 5.55 -8.21 0.04
CA THR A 117 6.16 -7.83 -1.24
C THR A 117 7.65 -8.19 -1.25
N GLU A 118 8.21 -8.44 -2.43
CA GLU A 118 9.65 -8.70 -2.59
C GLU A 118 10.51 -7.59 -1.96
N LYS A 119 10.11 -6.33 -2.13
CA LYS A 119 10.74 -5.17 -1.48
C LYS A 119 10.77 -5.33 0.05
N ARG A 120 9.63 -5.67 0.66
CA ARG A 120 9.52 -5.87 2.11
C ARG A 120 10.37 -7.05 2.58
N ILE A 121 10.46 -8.12 1.81
CA ILE A 121 11.31 -9.29 2.12
C ILE A 121 12.80 -8.90 2.11
N LYS A 122 13.27 -8.14 1.12
CA LYS A 122 14.65 -7.64 1.08
C LYS A 122 14.96 -6.72 2.27
N GLU A 123 14.04 -5.81 2.61
CA GLU A 123 14.17 -4.94 3.79
C GLU A 123 14.18 -5.74 5.11
N LEU A 124 13.42 -6.84 5.19
CA LEU A 124 13.47 -7.76 6.33
C LEU A 124 14.82 -8.46 6.43
N VAL A 125 15.42 -8.90 5.32
CA VAL A 125 16.75 -9.51 5.33
C VAL A 125 17.80 -8.52 5.85
N ALA A 126 17.77 -7.26 5.40
CA ALA A 126 18.64 -6.21 5.93
C ALA A 126 18.43 -6.00 7.44
N TYR A 127 17.19 -5.99 7.92
CA TYR A 127 16.89 -5.91 9.35
C TYR A 127 17.39 -7.13 10.13
N ILE A 128 17.21 -8.34 9.60
CA ILE A 128 17.70 -9.58 10.23
C ILE A 128 19.23 -9.57 10.32
N ARG A 129 19.93 -9.07 9.30
CA ARG A 129 21.39 -8.90 9.32
C ARG A 129 21.83 -7.98 10.45
N SER A 130 21.14 -6.85 10.64
CA SER A 130 21.50 -5.89 11.68
C SER A 130 21.34 -6.44 13.11
N LEU A 131 20.49 -7.46 13.31
CA LEU A 131 20.38 -8.16 14.60
C LEU A 131 21.67 -8.90 14.99
N SER A 132 22.47 -9.35 14.02
CA SER A 132 23.74 -10.04 14.25
C SER A 132 24.92 -9.09 14.41
N THR A 133 24.82 -7.86 13.89
CA THR A 133 25.93 -6.89 13.86
C THR A 133 25.80 -5.74 14.85
N GLN A 134 24.64 -5.61 15.54
CA GLN A 134 24.26 -4.54 16.48
C GLN A 134 25.32 -3.45 16.70
N THR A 135 25.50 -2.61 15.68
CA THR A 135 25.82 -1.20 15.87
C THR A 135 24.47 -0.49 15.72
N THR A 136 24.04 0.19 16.77
CA THR A 136 22.78 0.92 16.84
C THR A 136 22.62 1.84 15.64
N GLU A 137 21.66 1.58 14.74
CA GLU A 137 21.30 2.53 13.69
C GLU A 137 19.87 3.07 13.86
N LYS A 138 19.82 4.39 13.85
CA LYS A 138 18.70 5.32 14.00
C LYS A 138 17.63 5.06 12.91
N PRO A 139 16.33 5.26 13.18
CA PRO A 139 15.27 4.80 12.30
C PRO A 139 15.35 5.45 10.91
N VAL A 140 15.30 4.60 9.89
CA VAL A 140 15.29 4.92 8.47
C VAL A 140 14.22 5.98 8.18
N VAL A 141 14.69 7.15 7.76
CA VAL A 141 13.91 8.37 7.49
C VAL A 141 13.01 8.23 6.24
N ALA A 142 13.11 7.13 5.50
CA ALA A 142 12.36 6.89 4.25
C ALA A 142 10.83 6.80 4.43
N ALA A 143 10.33 6.37 5.60
CA ALA A 143 8.89 6.33 5.83
C ALA A 143 8.26 7.73 5.96
N LYS A 144 9.05 8.74 6.35
CA LYS A 144 8.53 10.11 6.52
C LYS A 144 8.36 10.81 5.17
N GLU A 145 9.21 10.51 4.19
CA GLU A 145 9.18 11.17 2.88
C GLU A 145 8.00 10.70 2.04
N GLN A 146 7.70 9.40 2.05
CA GLN A 146 6.54 8.84 1.33
C GLN A 146 5.21 9.31 1.92
N ILE A 147 5.09 9.38 3.26
CA ILE A 147 3.89 9.89 3.94
C ILE A 147 3.68 11.38 3.62
N VAL A 148 4.75 12.17 3.50
CA VAL A 148 4.65 13.60 3.21
C VAL A 148 4.28 13.84 1.75
N GLU A 149 4.78 13.03 0.82
CA GLU A 149 4.46 13.17 -0.60
C GLU A 149 3.02 12.72 -0.91
N GLU A 150 2.56 11.60 -0.33
CA GLU A 150 1.19 11.11 -0.45
C GLU A 150 0.16 12.05 0.22
N ALA A 151 0.52 12.65 1.36
CA ALA A 151 -0.32 13.66 2.02
C ALA A 151 -0.46 14.92 1.16
N LYS A 152 0.61 15.37 0.47
CA LYS A 152 0.55 16.52 -0.43
C LYS A 152 -0.31 16.25 -1.65
N ASP A 153 -0.20 15.07 -2.25
CA ASP A 153 -1.03 14.67 -3.40
C ASP A 153 -2.52 14.59 -3.01
N THR A 154 -2.80 14.01 -1.84
CA THR A 154 -4.17 13.91 -1.32
C THR A 154 -4.78 15.29 -1.05
N ILE A 155 -4.01 16.21 -0.45
CA ILE A 155 -4.45 17.59 -0.20
C ILE A 155 -4.69 18.32 -1.53
N PHE A 156 -3.76 18.23 -2.49
CA PHE A 156 -3.89 18.86 -3.80
C PHE A 156 -5.12 18.37 -4.56
N LYS A 157 -5.34 17.05 -4.60
CA LYS A 157 -6.48 16.42 -5.27
C LYS A 157 -7.82 16.78 -4.63
N THR A 158 -7.85 16.94 -3.31
CA THR A 158 -9.06 17.38 -2.58
C THR A 158 -9.37 18.84 -2.87
N SER A 159 -8.35 19.72 -2.91
CA SER A 159 -8.51 21.14 -3.26
C SER A 159 -9.05 21.34 -4.68
N VAL A 160 -8.57 20.57 -5.67
CA VAL A 160 -9.05 20.65 -7.05
C VAL A 160 -10.51 20.20 -7.18
N ARG A 161 -10.95 19.19 -6.42
CA ARG A 161 -12.36 18.73 -6.42
C ARG A 161 -13.31 19.82 -5.92
N TRP A 162 -12.98 20.50 -4.82
CA TRP A 162 -13.81 21.56 -4.27
C TRP A 162 -13.83 22.81 -5.16
N ALA A 163 -12.72 23.13 -5.83
CA ALA A 163 -12.66 24.22 -6.80
C ALA A 163 -13.61 23.95 -7.98
N PHE A 164 -13.62 22.73 -8.53
CA PHE A 164 -14.52 22.37 -9.63
C PHE A 164 -15.99 22.43 -9.22
N VAL A 165 -16.34 21.90 -8.04
CA VAL A 165 -17.71 21.97 -7.50
C VAL A 165 -18.15 23.42 -7.33
N GLY A 166 -17.29 24.29 -6.80
CA GLY A 166 -17.58 25.72 -6.64
C GLY A 166 -17.83 26.45 -7.96
N VAL A 167 -17.03 26.17 -8.99
CA VAL A 167 -17.22 26.78 -10.33
C VAL A 167 -18.55 26.36 -10.95
N VAL A 168 -18.93 25.08 -10.82
CA VAL A 168 -20.19 24.57 -11.36
C VAL A 168 -21.40 25.18 -10.64
N THR A 169 -21.38 25.28 -9.31
CA THR A 169 -22.49 25.92 -8.56
C THR A 169 -22.62 27.40 -8.89
N ILE A 170 -21.51 28.12 -9.04
CA ILE A 170 -21.55 29.53 -9.45
C ILE A 170 -22.14 29.69 -10.85
N ALA A 171 -21.74 28.85 -11.81
CA ALA A 171 -22.29 28.90 -13.18
C ALA A 171 -23.80 28.63 -13.20
N LEU A 172 -24.27 27.64 -12.43
CA LEU A 172 -25.69 27.34 -12.31
C LEU A 172 -26.47 28.48 -11.64
N ALA A 173 -25.91 29.10 -10.59
CA ALA A 173 -26.53 30.24 -9.92
C ALA A 173 -26.64 31.47 -10.83
N ILE A 174 -25.60 31.79 -11.60
CA ILE A 174 -25.63 32.89 -12.58
C ILE A 174 -26.70 32.61 -13.65
N GLY A 175 -26.77 31.37 -14.15
CA GLY A 175 -27.80 30.95 -15.09
C GLY A 175 -29.22 31.19 -14.54
N ALA A 176 -29.50 30.69 -13.33
CA ALA A 176 -30.79 30.86 -12.67
C ALA A 176 -31.16 32.35 -12.45
N ILE A 177 -30.21 33.19 -12.06
CA ILE A 177 -30.43 34.63 -11.85
C ILE A 177 -30.75 35.33 -13.18
N SER A 178 -30.08 34.93 -14.27
CA SER A 178 -30.32 35.52 -15.60
C SER A 178 -31.74 35.24 -16.12
N GLU A 179 -32.23 34.00 -15.93
CA GLU A 179 -33.59 33.61 -16.30
C GLU A 179 -34.65 34.31 -15.43
N LEU A 180 -34.43 34.42 -14.11
CA LEU A 180 -35.33 35.18 -13.23
C LEU A 180 -35.43 36.66 -13.63
N LYS A 181 -34.31 37.26 -14.04
CA LYS A 181 -34.29 38.67 -14.49
C LYS A 181 -35.05 38.85 -15.81
N LYS A 182 -34.96 37.87 -16.71
CA LYS A 182 -35.70 37.83 -17.98
C LYS A 182 -37.21 37.70 -17.78
N LEU A 183 -37.64 36.77 -16.92
CA LEU A 183 -39.07 36.60 -16.59
C LEU A 183 -39.67 37.87 -15.98
N LYS A 184 -38.93 38.56 -15.10
CA LYS A 184 -39.38 39.81 -14.48
C LYS A 184 -39.53 40.97 -15.49
N SER A 185 -38.73 40.99 -16.56
CA SER A 185 -38.84 42.01 -17.62
C SER A 185 -39.97 41.76 -18.62
N GLU A 186 -40.45 40.52 -18.74
CA GLU A 186 -41.55 40.15 -19.65
C GLU A 186 -42.95 40.31 -18.99
N THR A 187 -43.00 40.42 -17.65
CA THR A 187 -44.24 40.60 -16.87
C THR A 187 -44.67 42.06 -16.64
N VAL A 188 -44.01 43.03 -17.28
CA VAL A 188 -44.32 44.48 -17.19
C VAL A 188 -44.88 44.99 -18.51
#